data_AF-A0A8B9QS65-F1
#
_entry.id   AF-A0A8B9QS65-F1
#
_cell.length_a   1.000
_cell.length_b   1.000
_cell.length_c   1.000
_cell.angle_alpha   90.00
_cell.angle_beta   90.00
_cell.angle_gamma   90.00
#
_symmetry.space_group_name_H-M   'P 1'
#
loop_
_entity.id
_entity.type
_entity.pdbx_description
1 polymer ?
#
loop_
_entity_poly.entity_id
_entity_poly.type
_entity_poly.pdbx_seq_one_letter_code
_entity_poly.pdbx_strand_id
1 'polypeptide(L)'
;MGTEDFHIIHQTSVHDSQPSKDSKLPFYFLQRLLTVDYRVRYLTCKEASKPGIVPTPNTSAEEHEPSDSFDDFLSDLDKGAPESLTKTIRDLVEGSSTLVSLNACLSTARQYGFLVDEDAEACVTAKEMAIKLVNLLKKEKLSEIKSQLLPLQGKLWYMWCKKDKELTRLQEKGNKSIEHHRSEIELEKSAIRQKQLSKAFPLNQLMKTVLDFLQSQPDNTKKFFLEWMKIFMDDISPDHLHELKREYHQVWSKILALKKNNESNNLKTQLMKKLNHILREVGQIYEALESTNSKEKLYVKLPEIAANLMVLGYPIELMDGDASYIPLQWIGAVFDRLIEKLGDKRVFVLSVLGIQSTGKSTLLNAMFGLQFKVSAGRCTRGAFMQLIKVDEKLQQDLSFDYMLVVDTEGLRAIEMANKLSLNRDNELATFVIGIGNMTLINIFGENPSEMQDVLQIAVQAFLRMKQVNISPGCLFVHQNVGEITAKEKNMEGQRRLQEKLDEMTMIAAQQEFCDITCFSDVIRFDVNTHIHYFAHLWEGNPPMAPPNPTYSQNVQELKSKILQ
;
A
#
# COMPACT_ATOMS: atom_id res chain seq x y z
N MET A 1 -21.49 0.59 12.19
CA MET A 1 -20.57 1.28 11.29
C MET A 1 -19.82 0.22 10.54
N GLY A 2 -19.93 0.21 9.21
CA GLY A 2 -19.21 -0.74 8.37
C GLY A 2 -17.82 -0.21 8.02
N THR A 3 -16.91 -1.06 7.56
CA THR A 3 -15.61 -0.62 7.01
C THR A 3 -15.74 0.40 5.88
N GLU A 4 -16.89 0.45 5.20
CA GLU A 4 -17.21 1.43 4.15
C GLU A 4 -17.25 2.87 4.65
N ASP A 5 -17.61 3.09 5.92
CA ASP A 5 -17.63 4.43 6.51
C ASP A 5 -16.21 5.01 6.67
N PHE A 6 -15.18 4.15 6.65
CA PHE A 6 -13.78 4.53 6.88
C PHE A 6 -12.94 4.65 5.60
N HIS A 7 -13.42 4.14 4.46
CA HIS A 7 -12.83 4.38 3.13
C HIS A 7 -13.44 5.62 2.44
N ILE A 8 -13.84 6.61 3.23
CA ILE A 8 -14.38 7.89 2.78
C ILE A 8 -13.56 9.01 3.41
N ILE A 9 -13.14 9.99 2.60
CA ILE A 9 -12.56 11.23 3.10
C ILE A 9 -13.71 12.09 3.62
N HIS A 10 -13.86 12.12 4.94
CA HIS A 10 -14.88 12.91 5.64
C HIS A 10 -14.37 14.30 5.98
N GLN A 11 -15.26 15.27 6.09
CA GLN A 11 -14.94 16.62 6.61
C GLN A 11 -14.27 16.56 7.99
N THR A 12 -14.67 15.60 8.83
CA THR A 12 -14.11 15.36 10.15
C THR A 12 -12.66 14.86 10.12
N SER A 13 -12.22 14.35 8.97
CA SER A 13 -10.88 13.79 8.74
C SER A 13 -9.89 14.79 8.15
N VAL A 14 -10.37 15.99 7.76
CA VAL A 14 -9.57 17.09 7.18
C VAL A 14 -9.23 18.13 8.24
N HIS A 15 -10.09 18.30 9.25
CA HIS A 15 -9.88 19.23 10.34
C HIS A 15 -9.87 18.49 11.67
N ASP A 16 -8.95 18.87 12.57
CA ASP A 16 -8.92 18.40 13.95
C ASP A 16 -10.16 18.93 14.70
N SER A 17 -11.27 18.25 14.46
CA SER A 17 -12.59 18.60 14.97
C SER A 17 -12.95 17.68 16.11
N GLN A 18 -13.67 18.22 17.09
CA GLN A 18 -14.26 17.46 18.18
C GLN A 18 -15.73 17.14 17.86
N PRO A 19 -16.23 15.98 18.31
CA PRO A 19 -17.63 15.60 18.11
C PRO A 19 -18.56 16.60 18.80
N SER A 20 -19.59 17.03 18.08
CA SER A 20 -20.60 17.95 18.62
C SER A 20 -21.69 17.30 19.46
N LYS A 21 -21.73 15.95 19.50
CA LYS A 21 -22.66 15.14 20.29
C LYS A 21 -21.98 13.84 20.73
N ASP A 22 -22.34 13.32 21.90
CA ASP A 22 -21.80 12.05 22.42
C ASP A 22 -22.04 10.87 21.49
N SER A 23 -23.17 10.84 20.78
CA SER A 23 -23.48 9.79 19.81
C SER A 23 -22.48 9.71 18.64
N LYS A 24 -21.66 10.73 18.43
CA LYS A 24 -20.59 10.75 17.42
C LYS A 24 -19.22 10.32 17.97
N LEU A 25 -19.06 10.20 19.30
CA LEU A 25 -17.79 9.79 19.91
C LEU A 25 -17.27 8.46 19.34
N PRO A 26 -18.08 7.38 19.21
CA PRO A 26 -17.58 6.10 18.69
C PRO A 26 -17.02 6.22 17.27
N PHE A 27 -17.65 7.03 16.42
CA PHE A 27 -17.19 7.26 15.04
C PHE A 27 -15.82 7.93 15.01
N TYR A 28 -15.69 9.05 15.72
CA TYR A 28 -14.43 9.79 15.81
C TYR A 28 -13.33 8.95 16.47
N PHE A 29 -13.70 8.13 17.46
CA PHE A 29 -12.77 7.23 18.12
C PHE A 29 -12.17 6.21 17.15
N LEU A 30 -13.03 5.47 16.43
CA LEU A 30 -12.59 4.47 15.46
C LEU A 30 -11.81 5.11 14.31
N GLN A 31 -12.26 6.27 13.82
CA GLN A 31 -11.58 7.00 12.76
C GLN A 31 -10.14 7.38 13.15
N ARG A 32 -9.95 7.96 14.34
CA ARG A 32 -8.61 8.35 14.84
C ARG A 32 -7.72 7.12 15.08
N LEU A 33 -8.29 6.05 15.64
CA LEU A 33 -7.55 4.81 15.90
C LEU A 33 -7.03 4.18 14.60
N LEU A 34 -7.84 4.15 13.54
CA LEU A 34 -7.44 3.63 12.22
C LEU A 34 -6.33 4.46 11.56
N THR A 35 -6.26 5.75 11.86
CA THR A 35 -5.19 6.66 11.40
C THR A 35 -3.99 6.71 12.35
N VAL A 36 -3.92 5.81 13.33
CA VAL A 36 -2.85 5.76 14.34
C VAL A 36 -2.76 7.04 15.19
N ASP A 37 -3.87 7.78 15.31
CA ASP A 37 -3.95 9.00 16.13
C ASP A 37 -4.36 8.67 17.57
N TYR A 38 -3.38 8.37 18.41
CA TYR A 38 -3.58 7.98 19.81
C TYR A 38 -4.01 9.15 20.71
N ARG A 39 -4.05 10.38 20.21
CA ARG A 39 -4.71 11.51 20.90
C ARG A 39 -6.21 11.26 21.09
N VAL A 40 -6.76 10.24 20.42
CA VAL A 40 -8.11 9.72 20.65
C VAL A 40 -8.43 9.44 22.12
N ARG A 41 -7.43 9.13 22.96
CA ARG A 41 -7.61 8.94 24.42
C ARG A 41 -8.14 10.21 25.11
N TYR A 42 -7.93 11.38 24.52
CA TYR A 42 -8.37 12.68 25.04
C TYR A 42 -9.60 13.23 24.30
N LEU A 43 -10.29 12.40 23.51
CA LEU A 43 -11.44 12.83 22.72
C LEU A 43 -12.64 13.13 23.64
N THR A 44 -13.05 14.40 23.70
CA THR A 44 -14.25 14.84 24.43
C THR A 44 -15.28 15.44 23.49
N CYS A 45 -16.56 15.43 23.89
CA CYS A 45 -17.61 16.14 23.18
C CYS A 45 -17.52 17.65 23.46
N LYS A 46 -17.73 18.48 22.44
CA LYS A 46 -17.85 19.93 22.65
C LYS A 46 -19.07 20.22 23.51
N GLU A 47 -18.86 20.52 24.80
CA GLU A 47 -19.92 21.08 25.64
C GLU A 47 -20.34 22.45 25.08
N ALA A 48 -21.64 22.61 24.85
CA ALA A 48 -22.20 23.93 24.59
C ALA A 48 -22.04 24.77 25.87
N SER A 49 -21.05 25.68 25.86
CA SER A 49 -20.70 26.70 26.87
C SER A 49 -19.50 26.42 27.80
N LYS A 50 -18.30 26.75 27.31
CA LYS A 50 -17.36 27.74 27.92
C LYS A 50 -16.08 27.87 27.06
N PRO A 51 -15.51 29.08 26.90
CA PRO A 51 -14.30 29.26 26.09
C PRO A 51 -13.04 28.88 26.87
N GLY A 52 -12.19 28.07 26.24
CA GLY A 52 -10.74 27.98 26.49
C GLY A 52 -10.29 27.23 27.75
N ILE A 53 -9.85 25.99 27.56
CA ILE A 53 -8.56 25.44 28.04
C ILE A 53 -8.27 24.23 27.16
N VAL A 54 -7.21 24.30 26.36
CA VAL A 54 -6.58 23.12 25.74
C VAL A 54 -5.63 22.56 26.81
N PRO A 55 -5.72 21.28 27.22
CA PRO A 55 -4.71 20.71 28.09
C PRO A 55 -3.43 20.50 27.29
N THR A 56 -2.41 21.31 27.55
CA THR A 56 -1.03 21.01 27.17
C THR A 56 -0.47 19.94 28.10
N PRO A 57 0.19 18.88 27.60
CA PRO A 57 0.91 17.95 28.47
C PRO A 57 2.11 18.68 29.08
N ASN A 58 2.23 18.64 30.42
CA ASN A 58 3.41 19.13 31.10
C ASN A 58 4.57 18.16 30.86
N THR A 59 5.61 18.64 30.17
CA THR A 59 6.94 18.02 30.13
C THR A 59 7.65 18.23 31.47
N SER A 60 7.61 17.23 32.33
CA SER A 60 8.64 17.00 33.34
C SER A 60 9.09 15.55 33.21
N ALA A 61 10.22 15.36 32.55
CA ALA A 61 10.88 14.07 32.42
C ALA A 61 11.52 13.70 33.77
N GLU A 62 10.98 12.70 34.43
CA GLU A 62 11.76 11.86 35.34
C GLU A 62 11.97 10.52 34.63
N GLU A 63 13.25 10.22 34.37
CA GLU A 63 13.70 8.97 33.77
C GLU A 63 13.42 7.82 34.73
N HIS A 64 12.35 7.08 34.48
CA HIS A 64 12.18 5.73 34.99
C HIS A 64 11.99 4.78 33.81
N GLU A 65 12.85 3.77 33.71
CA GLU A 65 12.72 2.66 32.76
C GLU A 65 11.32 2.05 32.84
N PRO A 66 10.50 2.08 31.78
CA PRO A 66 9.18 1.46 31.82
C PRO A 66 9.32 -0.02 31.45
N SER A 67 8.99 -0.88 32.40
CA SER A 67 8.56 -2.24 32.09
C SER A 67 7.06 -2.18 31.81
N ASP A 68 6.64 -2.43 30.56
CA ASP A 68 5.23 -2.41 30.15
C ASP A 68 4.43 -3.54 30.84
N SER A 69 3.97 -3.26 32.06
CA SER A 69 2.92 -3.99 32.75
C SER A 69 1.56 -3.38 32.35
N PHE A 70 0.48 -4.14 32.50
CA PHE A 70 -0.90 -3.64 32.40
C PHE A 70 -1.16 -2.41 33.29
N ASP A 71 -0.30 -2.21 34.30
CA ASP A 71 -0.26 -1.05 35.19
C ASP A 71 -0.05 0.29 34.47
N ASP A 72 0.68 0.33 33.34
CA ASP A 72 0.89 1.57 32.58
C ASP A 72 -0.35 2.01 31.77
N PHE A 73 -1.21 1.06 31.40
CA PHE A 73 -2.52 1.39 30.82
C PHE A 73 -3.46 2.01 31.86
N LEU A 74 -3.35 1.58 33.12
CA LEU A 74 -4.18 2.05 34.22
C LEU A 74 -3.67 3.38 34.80
N SER A 75 -2.37 3.64 34.76
CA SER A 75 -1.78 4.92 35.18
C SER A 75 -2.18 6.08 34.26
N ASP A 76 -2.44 5.80 32.98
CA ASP A 76 -2.97 6.78 32.03
C ASP A 76 -4.49 7.00 32.14
N LEU A 77 -5.25 6.01 32.63
CA LEU A 77 -6.68 6.16 32.89
C LEU A 77 -6.96 7.15 34.04
N ASP A 78 -6.02 7.27 34.99
CA ASP A 78 -6.07 8.22 36.11
C ASP A 78 -6.02 9.69 35.65
N LYS A 79 -5.54 9.98 34.43
CA LYS A 79 -5.42 11.36 33.93
C LYS A 79 -6.71 11.94 33.34
N GLY A 80 -7.80 11.18 33.28
CA GLY A 80 -9.06 11.65 32.67
C GLY A 80 -10.36 10.90 33.01
N ALA A 81 -10.31 9.75 33.69
CA ALA A 81 -11.50 9.07 34.20
C ALA A 81 -11.74 9.42 35.68
N PRO A 82 -12.98 9.30 36.21
CA PRO A 82 -13.22 9.42 37.64
C PRO A 82 -12.33 8.41 38.38
N GLU A 83 -11.49 8.85 39.32
CA GLU A 83 -10.52 8.02 40.07
C GLU A 83 -11.14 6.71 40.61
N SER A 84 -12.44 6.72 40.95
CA SER A 84 -13.14 5.52 41.41
C SER A 84 -13.32 4.44 40.32
N LEU A 85 -13.51 4.84 39.06
CA LEU A 85 -13.68 3.92 37.93
C LEU A 85 -12.33 3.30 37.56
N THR A 86 -11.27 4.12 37.48
CA THR A 86 -9.92 3.64 37.20
C THR A 86 -9.46 2.63 38.25
N LYS A 87 -9.65 2.96 39.53
CA LYS A 87 -9.34 2.04 40.63
C LYS A 87 -10.14 0.74 40.53
N THR A 88 -11.45 0.82 40.24
CA THR A 88 -12.29 -0.37 40.11
C THR A 88 -11.86 -1.26 38.93
N ILE A 89 -11.53 -0.67 37.78
CA ILE A 89 -11.04 -1.43 36.62
C ILE A 89 -9.69 -2.07 36.93
N ARG A 90 -8.79 -1.34 37.61
CA ARG A 90 -7.50 -1.87 38.08
C ARG A 90 -7.68 -3.08 38.99
N ASP A 91 -8.49 -2.93 40.04
CA ASP A 91 -8.77 -3.99 41.01
C ASP A 91 -9.39 -5.25 40.32
N LEU A 92 -10.25 -5.03 39.31
CA LEU A 92 -10.87 -6.12 38.54
C LEU A 92 -9.88 -6.83 37.60
N VAL A 93 -8.92 -6.11 37.02
CA VAL A 93 -7.95 -6.71 36.08
C VAL A 93 -6.75 -7.31 36.80
N GLU A 94 -6.25 -6.71 37.89
CA GLU A 94 -5.21 -7.31 38.73
C GLU A 94 -5.64 -8.69 39.29
N GLY A 95 -6.95 -8.88 39.53
CA GLY A 95 -7.52 -10.18 39.92
C GLY A 95 -7.70 -11.19 38.76
N SER A 96 -7.51 -10.78 37.51
CA SER A 96 -7.77 -11.58 36.31
C SER A 96 -6.47 -12.09 35.68
N SER A 97 -5.98 -13.23 36.18
CA SER A 97 -4.77 -13.91 35.64
C SER A 97 -5.04 -14.82 34.44
N THR A 98 -6.27 -14.83 33.89
CA THR A 98 -6.65 -15.80 32.86
C THR A 98 -6.47 -15.20 31.46
N LEU A 99 -5.45 -15.64 30.74
CA LEU A 99 -5.32 -15.33 29.31
C LEU A 99 -6.36 -16.14 28.53
N VAL A 100 -7.37 -15.45 27.98
CA VAL A 100 -8.44 -16.05 27.17
C VAL A 100 -8.23 -15.65 25.72
N SER A 101 -8.35 -16.62 24.79
CA SER A 101 -8.27 -16.30 23.36
C SER A 101 -9.49 -15.49 22.92
N LEU A 102 -9.34 -14.63 21.91
CA LEU A 102 -10.48 -13.88 21.35
C LEU A 102 -11.64 -14.79 20.92
N ASN A 103 -11.32 -15.98 20.38
CA ASN A 103 -12.32 -17.00 20.04
C ASN A 103 -13.10 -17.50 21.25
N ALA A 104 -12.43 -17.69 22.39
CA ALA A 104 -13.09 -18.08 23.64
C ALA A 104 -13.89 -16.92 24.26
N CYS A 105 -13.56 -15.67 23.94
CA CYS A 105 -14.37 -14.51 24.33
C CYS A 105 -15.69 -14.40 23.54
N LEU A 106 -15.83 -15.05 22.38
CA LEU A 106 -17.06 -14.98 21.58
C LEU A 106 -18.28 -15.54 22.31
N SER A 107 -18.13 -16.67 23.01
CA SER A 107 -19.24 -17.25 23.79
C SER A 107 -19.67 -16.32 24.91
N THR A 108 -18.71 -15.70 25.58
CA THR A 108 -18.94 -14.70 26.62
C THR A 108 -19.62 -13.46 26.03
N ALA A 109 -19.15 -12.95 24.90
CA ALA A 109 -19.75 -11.80 24.22
C ALA A 109 -21.23 -12.06 23.88
N ARG A 110 -21.53 -13.23 23.31
CA ARG A 110 -22.91 -13.66 23.04
C ARG A 110 -23.76 -13.76 24.31
N GLN A 111 -23.20 -14.33 25.38
CA GLN A 111 -23.90 -14.46 26.67
C GLN A 111 -24.29 -13.09 27.25
N TYR A 112 -23.45 -12.08 27.07
CA TYR A 112 -23.72 -10.71 27.52
C TYR A 112 -24.47 -9.87 26.47
N GLY A 113 -24.94 -10.47 25.37
CA GLY A 113 -25.76 -9.80 24.37
C GLY A 113 -24.98 -8.84 23.46
N PHE A 114 -23.65 -8.95 23.39
CA PHE A 114 -22.87 -8.21 22.39
C PHE A 114 -23.15 -8.74 20.99
N LEU A 115 -23.19 -7.81 20.02
CA LEU A 115 -23.29 -8.15 18.61
C LEU A 115 -21.94 -8.67 18.11
N VAL A 116 -21.94 -9.90 17.61
CA VAL A 116 -20.76 -10.56 17.03
C VAL A 116 -20.91 -10.55 15.50
N ASP A 117 -19.96 -9.93 14.82
CA ASP A 117 -19.92 -9.84 13.36
C ASP A 117 -19.73 -11.20 12.68
N GLU A 118 -19.00 -12.12 13.32
CA GLU A 118 -18.85 -13.51 12.86
C GLU A 118 -20.16 -14.29 12.79
N ASP A 119 -21.21 -13.85 13.48
CA ASP A 119 -22.54 -14.48 13.44
C ASP A 119 -23.40 -13.99 12.27
N ALA A 120 -22.97 -12.94 11.57
CA ALA A 120 -23.68 -12.44 10.39
C ALA A 120 -23.58 -13.44 9.23
N GLU A 121 -24.71 -13.75 8.58
CA GLU A 121 -24.78 -14.70 7.46
C GLU A 121 -23.75 -14.42 6.35
N ALA A 122 -23.55 -13.14 6.02
CA ALA A 122 -22.54 -12.71 5.05
C ALA A 122 -21.11 -13.06 5.51
N CYS A 123 -20.81 -12.91 6.80
CA CYS A 123 -19.49 -13.23 7.36
C CYS A 123 -19.27 -14.76 7.40
N VAL A 124 -20.27 -15.53 7.81
CA VAL A 124 -20.22 -17.00 7.82
C VAL A 124 -19.98 -17.56 6.42
N THR A 125 -20.79 -17.12 5.44
CA THR A 125 -20.68 -17.56 4.03
C THR A 125 -19.30 -17.24 3.46
N ALA A 126 -18.79 -16.06 3.75
CA ALA A 126 -17.47 -15.63 3.34
C ALA A 126 -16.34 -16.46 3.98
N LYS A 127 -16.44 -16.75 5.28
CA LYS A 127 -15.47 -17.54 6.03
C LYS A 127 -15.39 -18.96 5.49
N GLU A 128 -16.54 -19.61 5.26
CA GLU A 128 -16.61 -20.95 4.67
C GLU A 128 -15.94 -21.01 3.29
N MET A 129 -16.19 -20.00 2.45
CA MET A 129 -15.55 -19.91 1.15
C MET A 129 -14.03 -19.70 1.27
N ALA A 130 -13.58 -18.81 2.14
CA ALA A 130 -12.16 -18.57 2.36
C ALA A 130 -11.44 -19.84 2.85
N ILE A 131 -12.03 -20.57 3.80
CA ILE A 131 -11.52 -21.88 4.26
C ILE A 131 -11.44 -22.88 3.11
N LYS A 132 -12.50 -22.97 2.29
CA LYS A 132 -12.52 -23.86 1.13
C LYS A 132 -11.37 -23.57 0.16
N LEU A 133 -11.10 -22.30 -0.16
CA LEU A 133 -10.01 -21.92 -1.05
C LEU A 133 -8.64 -22.19 -0.42
N VAL A 134 -8.46 -21.86 0.86
CA VAL A 134 -7.22 -22.15 1.58
C VAL A 134 -6.93 -23.66 1.62
N ASN A 135 -7.96 -24.49 1.78
CA ASN A 135 -7.81 -25.93 1.70
C ASN A 135 -7.44 -26.42 0.29
N LEU A 136 -7.84 -25.73 -0.78
CA LEU A 136 -7.34 -26.01 -2.13
C LEU A 136 -5.85 -25.67 -2.24
N LEU A 137 -5.42 -24.53 -1.69
CA LEU A 137 -4.01 -24.12 -1.67
C LEU A 137 -3.14 -25.12 -0.89
N LYS A 138 -3.62 -25.60 0.25
CA LYS A 138 -2.91 -26.57 1.12
C LYS A 138 -2.74 -27.96 0.51
N LYS A 139 -3.54 -28.33 -0.51
CA LYS A 139 -3.41 -29.63 -1.19
C LYS A 139 -2.22 -29.69 -2.14
N GLU A 140 -1.78 -28.53 -2.63
CA GLU A 140 -0.68 -28.42 -3.59
C GLU A 140 0.66 -28.26 -2.86
N LYS A 141 1.74 -28.78 -3.47
CA LYS A 141 3.08 -28.48 -2.97
C LYS A 141 3.38 -27.01 -3.16
N LEU A 142 4.04 -26.43 -2.16
CA LEU A 142 4.32 -25.00 -2.08
C LEU A 142 5.09 -24.42 -3.29
N SER A 143 6.01 -25.22 -3.84
CA SER A 143 6.78 -24.90 -5.05
C SER A 143 5.94 -24.97 -6.33
N GLU A 144 4.86 -25.74 -6.34
CA GLU A 144 4.05 -26.05 -7.51
C GLU A 144 2.77 -25.20 -7.58
N ILE A 145 2.34 -24.60 -6.46
CA ILE A 145 1.10 -23.82 -6.40
C ILE A 145 1.04 -22.75 -7.49
N LYS A 146 2.14 -22.00 -7.74
CA LYS A 146 2.17 -20.98 -8.81
C LYS A 146 1.97 -21.62 -10.18
N SER A 147 2.72 -22.67 -10.50
CA SER A 147 2.65 -23.31 -11.82
C SER A 147 1.33 -24.03 -12.08
N GLN A 148 0.64 -24.52 -11.05
CA GLN A 148 -0.61 -25.27 -11.17
C GLN A 148 -1.84 -24.37 -11.05
N LEU A 149 -1.86 -23.48 -10.06
CA LEU A 149 -3.05 -22.67 -9.74
C LEU A 149 -3.04 -21.27 -10.36
N LEU A 150 -1.86 -20.68 -10.61
CA LEU A 150 -1.70 -19.36 -11.24
C LEU A 150 -0.67 -19.38 -12.39
N PRO A 151 -0.86 -20.26 -13.40
CA PRO A 151 0.15 -20.56 -14.43
C PRO A 151 0.52 -19.39 -15.35
N LEU A 152 -0.30 -18.35 -15.46
CA LEU A 152 -0.15 -17.34 -16.50
C LEU A 152 0.89 -16.26 -16.16
N GLN A 153 1.22 -16.07 -14.89
CA GLN A 153 2.17 -15.05 -14.40
C GLN A 153 3.65 -15.47 -14.48
N GLY A 154 3.94 -16.65 -15.05
CA GLY A 154 5.28 -17.21 -15.11
C GLY A 154 6.08 -16.79 -16.35
N LYS A 155 6.86 -17.74 -16.89
CA LYS A 155 7.77 -17.52 -18.02
C LYS A 155 7.10 -16.89 -19.25
N LEU A 156 5.86 -17.28 -19.56
CA LEU A 156 5.12 -16.74 -20.71
C LEU A 156 4.87 -15.24 -20.57
N TRP A 157 4.46 -14.79 -19.37
CA TRP A 157 4.25 -13.39 -19.09
C TRP A 157 5.54 -12.57 -19.22
N TYR A 158 6.64 -13.05 -18.65
CA TYR A 158 7.94 -12.38 -18.78
C TYR A 158 8.40 -12.27 -20.24
N MET A 159 8.24 -13.34 -21.02
CA MET A 159 8.56 -13.32 -22.45
C MET A 159 7.70 -12.31 -23.21
N TRP A 160 6.40 -12.25 -22.91
CA TRP A 160 5.50 -11.28 -23.52
C TRP A 160 5.91 -9.84 -23.18
N CYS A 161 6.16 -9.54 -21.90
CA CYS A 161 6.62 -8.21 -21.46
C CYS A 161 7.92 -7.80 -22.14
N LYS A 162 8.88 -8.73 -22.28
CA LYS A 162 10.15 -8.46 -22.97
C LYS A 162 9.91 -8.08 -24.43
N LYS A 163 8.99 -8.77 -25.10
CA LYS A 163 8.64 -8.50 -26.50
C LYS A 163 7.89 -7.19 -26.67
N ASP A 164 7.01 -6.86 -25.74
CA ASP A 164 6.34 -5.56 -25.74
C ASP A 164 7.33 -4.40 -25.50
N LYS A 165 8.26 -4.54 -24.55
CA LYS A 165 9.33 -3.55 -24.36
C LYS A 165 10.22 -3.42 -25.60
N GLU A 166 10.51 -4.52 -26.31
CA GLU A 166 11.23 -4.48 -27.59
C GLU A 166 10.46 -3.69 -28.65
N LEU A 167 9.13 -3.85 -28.71
CA LEU A 167 8.25 -3.12 -29.64
C LEU A 167 8.27 -1.60 -29.39
N THR A 168 8.33 -1.17 -28.14
CA THR A 168 8.39 0.27 -27.78
C THR A 168 9.78 0.90 -27.99
N ARG A 169 10.83 0.08 -28.15
CA ARG A 169 12.23 0.51 -28.32
C ARG A 169 12.78 0.15 -29.69
N LEU A 170 11.90 0.03 -30.69
CA LEU A 170 12.30 -0.31 -32.05
C LEU A 170 13.36 0.67 -32.56
N GLN A 171 14.52 0.12 -32.90
CA GLN A 171 15.59 0.80 -33.63
C GLN A 171 15.76 0.06 -34.95
N GLU A 172 16.26 0.75 -35.99
CA GLU A 172 16.65 0.10 -37.23
C GLU A 172 17.72 -0.98 -36.94
N LYS A 173 17.36 -2.25 -37.13
CA LYS A 173 18.27 -3.39 -36.96
C LYS A 173 18.63 -3.97 -38.33
N GLY A 174 19.77 -3.54 -38.87
CA GLY A 174 20.37 -4.12 -40.09
C GLY A 174 19.45 -4.03 -41.32
N ASN A 175 19.37 -5.11 -42.10
CA ASN A 175 18.69 -5.16 -43.40
C ASN A 175 17.15 -5.38 -43.35
N LYS A 176 16.50 -5.33 -42.17
CA LYS A 176 15.04 -5.49 -42.03
C LYS A 176 14.38 -4.13 -41.80
N SER A 177 13.28 -3.84 -42.49
CA SER A 177 12.48 -2.64 -42.22
C SER A 177 11.85 -2.68 -40.83
N ILE A 178 11.59 -1.51 -40.26
CA ILE A 178 10.96 -1.34 -38.94
C ILE A 178 9.59 -2.04 -38.92
N GLU A 179 8.81 -1.93 -40.00
CA GLU A 179 7.48 -2.54 -40.13
C GLU A 179 7.54 -4.06 -40.13
N HIS A 180 8.54 -4.66 -40.80
CA HIS A 180 8.68 -6.11 -40.82
C HIS A 180 9.06 -6.63 -39.43
N HIS A 181 9.97 -5.95 -38.73
CA HIS A 181 10.35 -6.30 -37.37
C HIS A 181 9.18 -6.16 -36.39
N ARG A 182 8.38 -5.09 -36.51
CA ARG A 182 7.15 -4.88 -35.74
C ARG A 182 6.15 -6.03 -35.93
N SER A 183 5.88 -6.40 -37.18
CA SER A 183 4.95 -7.49 -37.49
C SER A 183 5.43 -8.83 -36.91
N GLU A 184 6.74 -9.12 -36.96
CA GLU A 184 7.34 -10.31 -36.36
C GLU A 184 7.13 -10.35 -34.82
N ILE A 185 7.36 -9.23 -34.13
CA ILE A 185 7.13 -9.13 -32.67
C ILE A 185 5.65 -9.29 -32.33
N GLU A 186 4.74 -8.69 -33.09
CA GLU A 186 3.29 -8.81 -32.87
C GLU A 186 2.81 -10.26 -33.04
N LEU A 187 3.32 -10.98 -34.05
CA LEU A 187 3.06 -12.41 -34.24
C LEU A 187 3.55 -13.26 -33.06
N GLU A 188 4.77 -13.01 -32.57
CA GLU A 188 5.32 -13.71 -31.41
C GLU A 188 4.50 -13.43 -30.13
N LYS A 189 4.10 -12.17 -29.90
CA LYS A 189 3.23 -11.79 -28.79
C LYS A 189 1.89 -12.52 -28.85
N SER A 190 1.27 -12.60 -30.03
CA SER A 190 0.02 -13.34 -30.25
C SER A 190 0.19 -14.83 -29.95
N ALA A 191 1.27 -15.45 -30.43
CA ALA A 191 1.56 -16.86 -30.14
C ALA A 191 1.77 -17.13 -28.63
N ILE A 192 2.35 -16.17 -27.89
CA ILE A 192 2.47 -16.29 -26.43
C ILE A 192 1.10 -16.20 -25.76
N ARG A 193 0.21 -15.28 -26.18
CA ARG A 193 -1.16 -15.18 -25.63
C ARG A 193 -2.00 -16.42 -25.92
N GLN A 194 -1.88 -17.02 -27.10
CA GLN A 194 -2.52 -18.30 -27.41
C GLN A 194 -2.05 -19.43 -26.47
N LYS A 195 -0.74 -19.49 -26.17
CA LYS A 195 -0.20 -20.44 -25.18
C LYS A 195 -0.68 -20.16 -23.76
N GLN A 196 -0.88 -18.89 -23.39
CA GLN A 196 -1.49 -18.54 -22.10
C GLN A 196 -2.94 -19.04 -22.06
N LEU A 197 -3.75 -18.78 -23.09
CA LEU A 197 -5.12 -19.28 -23.18
C LEU A 197 -5.23 -20.80 -23.08
N SER A 198 -4.40 -21.53 -23.83
CA SER A 198 -4.39 -23.00 -23.78
C SER A 198 -4.02 -23.55 -22.40
N LYS A 199 -3.29 -22.77 -21.59
CA LYS A 199 -2.97 -23.13 -20.20
C LYS A 199 -4.05 -22.70 -19.20
N ALA A 200 -4.74 -21.62 -19.49
CA ALA A 200 -5.80 -21.08 -18.66
C ALA A 200 -7.05 -21.97 -18.71
N PHE A 201 -7.36 -22.52 -19.89
CA PHE A 201 -8.62 -23.23 -20.14
C PHE A 201 -8.45 -24.75 -20.26
N PRO A 202 -9.35 -25.54 -19.63
CA PRO A 202 -10.42 -25.10 -18.74
C PRO A 202 -9.88 -24.50 -17.43
N LEU A 203 -10.59 -23.52 -16.86
CA LEU A 203 -10.17 -22.89 -15.60
C LEU A 203 -10.00 -23.94 -14.50
N ASN A 204 -8.89 -23.83 -13.77
CA ASN A 204 -8.65 -24.69 -12.61
C ASN A 204 -9.68 -24.42 -11.48
N GLN A 205 -9.76 -25.35 -10.54
CA GLN A 205 -10.76 -25.31 -9.46
C GLN A 205 -10.67 -24.03 -8.61
N LEU A 206 -9.47 -23.49 -8.38
CA LEU A 206 -9.26 -22.26 -7.62
C LEU A 206 -9.89 -21.06 -8.35
N MET A 207 -9.46 -20.82 -9.60
CA MET A 207 -9.92 -19.70 -10.42
C MET A 207 -11.42 -19.73 -10.65
N LYS A 208 -11.97 -20.92 -10.96
CA LYS A 208 -13.42 -21.08 -11.11
C LYS A 208 -14.15 -20.69 -9.82
N THR A 209 -13.72 -21.22 -8.68
CA THR A 209 -14.38 -20.97 -7.38
C THR A 209 -14.32 -19.48 -7.00
N VAL A 210 -13.17 -18.83 -7.18
CA VAL A 210 -13.01 -17.40 -6.87
C VAL A 210 -13.87 -16.53 -7.77
N LEU A 211 -13.83 -16.77 -9.08
CA LEU A 211 -14.58 -15.96 -10.05
C LEU A 211 -16.09 -16.13 -9.85
N ASP A 212 -16.57 -17.37 -9.63
CA ASP A 212 -17.98 -17.64 -9.36
C ASP A 212 -18.45 -16.94 -8.07
N PHE A 213 -17.64 -16.95 -7.02
CA PHE A 213 -17.97 -16.29 -5.76
C PHE A 213 -17.98 -14.76 -5.91
N LEU A 214 -16.95 -14.17 -6.50
CA LEU A 214 -16.86 -12.71 -6.67
C LEU A 214 -17.95 -12.15 -7.60
N GLN A 215 -18.48 -12.96 -8.52
CA GLN A 215 -19.59 -12.57 -9.39
C GLN A 215 -20.96 -12.72 -8.71
N SER A 216 -21.17 -13.77 -7.92
CA SER A 216 -22.50 -14.13 -7.41
C SER A 216 -22.85 -13.47 -6.09
N GLN A 217 -21.86 -13.14 -5.26
CA GLN A 217 -22.12 -12.70 -3.90
C GLN A 217 -22.45 -11.20 -3.81
N PRO A 218 -23.17 -10.77 -2.76
CA PRO A 218 -23.30 -9.36 -2.41
C PRO A 218 -21.97 -8.73 -1.96
N ASP A 219 -21.89 -7.41 -2.04
CA ASP A 219 -20.69 -6.65 -1.72
C ASP A 219 -20.20 -6.82 -0.27
N ASN A 220 -21.12 -6.88 0.70
CA ASN A 220 -20.78 -7.16 2.11
C ASN A 220 -20.10 -8.53 2.29
N THR A 221 -20.65 -9.57 1.64
CA THR A 221 -20.09 -10.93 1.67
C THR A 221 -18.71 -10.95 1.01
N LYS A 222 -18.52 -10.23 -0.11
CA LYS A 222 -17.20 -10.08 -0.73
C LYS A 222 -16.20 -9.45 0.24
N LYS A 223 -16.57 -8.36 0.93
CA LYS A 223 -15.67 -7.70 1.90
C LYS A 223 -15.18 -8.66 2.98
N PHE A 224 -16.09 -9.36 3.64
CA PHE A 224 -15.72 -10.38 4.63
C PHE A 224 -14.81 -11.45 4.03
N PHE A 225 -15.06 -11.85 2.79
CA PHE A 225 -14.24 -12.86 2.11
C PHE A 225 -12.81 -12.36 1.88
N LEU A 226 -12.62 -11.11 1.48
CA LEU A 226 -11.29 -10.52 1.30
C LEU A 226 -10.51 -10.47 2.63
N GLU A 227 -11.18 -10.11 3.73
CA GLU A 227 -10.57 -10.08 5.07
C GLU A 227 -10.25 -11.48 5.58
N TRP A 228 -11.16 -12.44 5.46
CA TRP A 228 -10.89 -13.83 5.85
C TRP A 228 -9.77 -14.45 5.02
N MET A 229 -9.73 -14.16 3.72
CA MET A 229 -8.64 -14.60 2.85
C MET A 229 -7.31 -14.00 3.29
N LYS A 230 -7.26 -12.73 3.72
CA LYS A 230 -6.05 -12.10 4.27
C LYS A 230 -5.58 -12.81 5.53
N ILE A 231 -6.47 -13.01 6.51
CA ILE A 231 -6.18 -13.70 7.77
C ILE A 231 -5.67 -15.12 7.50
N PHE A 232 -6.44 -15.93 6.78
CA PHE A 232 -6.09 -17.33 6.58
C PHE A 232 -4.88 -17.54 5.69
N MET A 233 -4.62 -16.66 4.71
CA MET A 233 -3.38 -16.76 3.92
C MET A 233 -2.14 -16.46 4.74
N ASP A 234 -2.23 -15.58 5.74
CA ASP A 234 -1.11 -15.30 6.64
C ASP A 234 -0.85 -16.49 7.58
N ASP A 235 -1.91 -17.17 8.03
CA ASP A 235 -1.88 -18.36 8.89
C ASP A 235 -1.37 -19.65 8.19
N ILE A 236 -1.37 -19.73 6.86
CA ILE A 236 -0.80 -20.90 6.13
C ILE A 236 0.72 -21.06 6.38
N SER A 237 1.36 -20.08 7.03
CA SER A 237 2.81 -19.95 7.09
C SER A 237 3.61 -20.61 8.21
N PRO A 238 3.15 -20.82 9.46
CA PRO A 238 4.10 -21.17 10.52
C PRO A 238 4.69 -22.57 10.35
N ASP A 239 3.85 -23.57 10.12
CA ASP A 239 4.26 -24.99 10.13
C ASP A 239 5.02 -25.40 8.86
N HIS A 240 4.57 -24.93 7.69
CA HIS A 240 5.24 -25.20 6.40
C HIS A 240 6.54 -24.41 6.22
N LEU A 241 6.67 -23.22 6.83
CA LEU A 241 7.92 -22.45 6.80
C LEU A 241 9.01 -23.14 7.64
N HIS A 242 8.64 -23.83 8.73
CA HIS A 242 9.56 -24.66 9.48
C HIS A 242 10.07 -25.86 8.67
N GLU A 243 9.22 -26.47 7.86
CA GLU A 243 9.59 -27.56 6.96
C GLU A 243 10.49 -27.08 5.81
N LEU A 244 10.14 -25.97 5.15
CA LEU A 244 11.00 -25.33 4.14
C LEU A 244 12.32 -24.81 4.70
N LYS A 245 12.34 -24.25 5.91
CA LYS A 245 13.60 -23.85 6.57
C LYS A 245 14.46 -25.07 6.86
N ARG A 246 13.87 -26.20 7.23
CA ARG A 246 14.58 -27.47 7.47
C ARG A 246 15.17 -28.02 6.18
N GLU A 247 14.39 -28.06 5.10
CA GLU A 247 14.87 -28.44 3.76
C GLU A 247 15.95 -27.48 3.25
N TYR A 248 15.74 -26.17 3.40
CA TYR A 248 16.74 -25.15 3.07
C TYR A 248 18.03 -25.36 3.86
N HIS A 249 17.97 -25.56 5.18
CA HIS A 249 19.17 -25.81 5.98
C HIS A 249 19.86 -27.14 5.60
N GLN A 250 19.11 -28.16 5.21
CA GLN A 250 19.66 -29.43 4.69
C GLN A 250 20.31 -29.27 3.31
N VAL A 251 19.72 -28.49 2.41
CA VAL A 251 20.29 -28.18 1.10
C VAL A 251 21.49 -27.25 1.22
N TRP A 252 21.41 -26.24 2.08
CA TRP A 252 22.49 -25.27 2.35
C TRP A 252 23.71 -25.93 3.01
N SER A 253 23.49 -26.86 3.94
CA SER A 253 24.59 -27.66 4.53
C SER A 253 25.26 -28.57 3.51
N LYS A 254 24.51 -29.13 2.54
CA LYS A 254 25.07 -29.86 1.40
C LYS A 254 25.82 -28.96 0.41
N ILE A 255 25.33 -27.74 0.15
CA ILE A 255 25.98 -26.75 -0.73
C ILE A 255 27.27 -26.21 -0.08
N LEU A 256 27.28 -25.96 1.23
CA LEU A 256 28.46 -25.56 2.00
C LEU A 256 29.57 -26.62 1.97
N ALA A 257 29.21 -27.90 1.89
CA ALA A 257 30.15 -29.01 1.76
C ALA A 257 30.82 -29.10 0.36
N LEU A 258 30.30 -28.41 -0.66
CA LEU A 258 30.80 -28.47 -2.04
C LEU A 258 31.53 -27.21 -2.54
N LYS A 259 31.63 -26.16 -1.70
CA LYS A 259 32.34 -24.87 -1.87
C LYS A 259 32.45 -24.20 -3.27
N LYS A 260 32.09 -22.91 -3.25
CA LYS A 260 32.49 -21.80 -4.16
C LYS A 260 32.01 -21.89 -5.61
N ASN A 261 30.78 -21.43 -5.83
CA ASN A 261 30.55 -20.38 -6.82
C ASN A 261 29.25 -19.61 -6.52
N ASN A 262 29.30 -18.31 -6.79
CA ASN A 262 28.19 -17.37 -6.71
C ASN A 262 27.10 -17.77 -7.71
N GLU A 263 25.92 -18.09 -7.21
CA GLU A 263 24.60 -17.67 -7.73
C GLU A 263 23.52 -18.47 -6.98
N SER A 264 22.64 -17.74 -6.28
CA SER A 264 21.25 -18.11 -5.93
C SER A 264 20.85 -17.53 -4.58
N ASN A 265 20.62 -16.21 -4.54
CA ASN A 265 19.83 -15.57 -3.49
C ASN A 265 18.32 -15.54 -3.82
N ASN A 266 17.85 -16.38 -4.75
CA ASN A 266 16.46 -16.35 -5.23
C ASN A 266 15.53 -17.38 -4.55
N LEU A 267 15.95 -17.98 -3.44
CA LEU A 267 15.20 -18.98 -2.67
C LEU A 267 14.51 -18.42 -1.41
N LYS A 268 14.42 -17.09 -1.27
CA LYS A 268 13.29 -16.50 -0.56
C LYS A 268 12.08 -16.57 -1.48
N THR A 269 11.56 -17.77 -1.66
CA THR A 269 10.28 -18.03 -2.31
C THR A 269 9.24 -17.18 -1.59
N GLN A 270 8.94 -15.99 -2.12
CA GLN A 270 7.81 -15.18 -1.70
C GLN A 270 6.56 -15.98 -2.06
N LEU A 271 6.22 -16.80 -1.09
CA LEU A 271 5.13 -17.74 -1.06
C LEU A 271 3.83 -17.04 -1.39
N MET A 272 3.05 -17.72 -2.22
CA MET A 272 1.66 -17.48 -2.57
C MET A 272 0.80 -17.10 -1.36
N LYS A 273 0.77 -15.82 -0.99
CA LYS A 273 -0.07 -15.33 0.12
C LYS A 273 -0.81 -14.05 -0.21
N LYS A 274 -1.02 -13.78 -1.49
CA LYS A 274 -1.58 -12.50 -1.91
C LYS A 274 -2.68 -12.73 -2.92
N LEU A 275 -3.89 -12.36 -2.53
CA LEU A 275 -5.05 -12.25 -3.38
C LEU A 275 -4.77 -11.36 -4.62
N ASN A 276 -3.80 -10.44 -4.52
CA ASN A 276 -3.21 -9.70 -5.64
C ASN A 276 -2.73 -10.62 -6.78
N HIS A 277 -2.13 -11.78 -6.48
CA HIS A 277 -1.73 -12.74 -7.51
C HIS A 277 -2.93 -13.39 -8.20
N ILE A 278 -4.05 -13.57 -7.51
CA ILE A 278 -5.26 -14.08 -8.15
C ILE A 278 -5.79 -13.03 -9.13
N LEU A 279 -5.86 -11.75 -8.75
CA LEU A 279 -6.27 -10.69 -9.66
C LEU A 279 -5.29 -10.47 -10.81
N ARG A 280 -3.98 -10.64 -10.60
CA ARG A 280 -2.99 -10.63 -11.69
C ARG A 280 -3.27 -11.76 -12.68
N GLU A 281 -3.62 -12.96 -12.21
CA GLU A 281 -4.01 -14.09 -13.08
C GLU A 281 -5.25 -13.73 -13.90
N VAL A 282 -6.26 -13.13 -13.26
CA VAL A 282 -7.47 -12.65 -13.94
C VAL A 282 -7.13 -11.66 -15.05
N GLY A 283 -6.25 -10.70 -14.79
CA GLY A 283 -5.79 -9.76 -15.81
C GLY A 283 -5.07 -10.44 -16.98
N GLN A 284 -4.25 -11.46 -16.71
CA GLN A 284 -3.60 -12.24 -17.77
C GLN A 284 -4.59 -13.07 -18.59
N ILE A 285 -5.65 -13.61 -17.98
CA ILE A 285 -6.73 -14.29 -18.71
C ILE A 285 -7.43 -13.28 -19.63
N TYR A 286 -7.77 -12.10 -19.09
CA TYR A 286 -8.43 -11.03 -19.85
C TYR A 286 -7.61 -10.60 -21.08
N GLU A 287 -6.34 -10.22 -20.91
CA GLU A 287 -5.51 -9.74 -22.03
C GLU A 287 -5.25 -10.85 -23.07
N ALA A 288 -5.20 -12.12 -22.64
CA ALA A 288 -5.09 -13.23 -23.56
C ALA A 288 -6.39 -13.43 -24.36
N LEU A 289 -7.56 -13.38 -23.71
CA LEU A 289 -8.87 -13.43 -24.38
C LEU A 289 -9.05 -12.28 -25.38
N GLU A 290 -8.69 -11.06 -24.99
CA GLU A 290 -8.73 -9.86 -25.83
C GLU A 290 -7.93 -10.06 -27.12
N SER A 291 -6.69 -10.53 -26.99
CA SER A 291 -5.79 -10.73 -28.13
C SER A 291 -6.28 -11.77 -29.16
N THR A 292 -7.25 -12.61 -28.79
CA THR A 292 -7.79 -13.67 -29.66
C THR A 292 -9.20 -13.39 -30.15
N ASN A 293 -9.78 -12.21 -29.85
CA ASN A 293 -11.18 -11.88 -30.16
C ASN A 293 -12.16 -12.98 -29.69
N SER A 294 -11.88 -13.58 -28.54
CA SER A 294 -12.67 -14.69 -28.00
C SER A 294 -14.08 -14.23 -27.63
N LYS A 295 -15.10 -15.04 -27.95
CA LYS A 295 -16.52 -14.78 -27.60
C LYS A 295 -16.90 -15.33 -26.22
N GLU A 296 -15.92 -15.60 -25.37
CA GLU A 296 -16.19 -16.13 -24.03
C GLU A 296 -16.99 -15.13 -23.20
N LYS A 297 -18.11 -15.59 -22.59
CA LYS A 297 -18.92 -14.78 -21.68
C LYS A 297 -18.11 -14.25 -20.49
N LEU A 298 -17.02 -14.93 -20.12
CA LEU A 298 -16.17 -14.54 -19.02
C LEU A 298 -15.43 -13.23 -19.29
N TYR A 299 -15.05 -12.97 -20.55
CA TYR A 299 -14.27 -11.80 -20.97
C TYR A 299 -14.83 -10.47 -20.43
N VAL A 300 -16.13 -10.24 -20.59
CA VAL A 300 -16.82 -9.01 -20.14
C VAL A 300 -16.80 -8.86 -18.61
N LYS A 301 -16.86 -9.99 -17.88
CA LYS A 301 -17.01 -10.02 -16.43
C LYS A 301 -15.70 -9.83 -15.67
N LEU A 302 -14.56 -10.13 -16.28
CA LEU A 302 -13.27 -10.08 -15.56
C LEU A 302 -12.93 -8.65 -15.11
N PRO A 303 -12.98 -7.62 -15.98
CA PRO A 303 -12.71 -6.25 -15.53
C PRO A 303 -13.79 -5.73 -14.56
N GLU A 304 -15.04 -6.19 -14.71
CA GLU A 304 -16.14 -5.83 -13.81
C GLU A 304 -15.88 -6.28 -12.36
N ILE A 305 -15.34 -7.49 -12.17
CA ILE A 305 -14.94 -7.97 -10.84
C ILE A 305 -13.92 -7.02 -10.21
N ALA A 306 -12.86 -6.66 -10.95
CA ALA A 306 -11.82 -5.78 -10.43
C ALA A 306 -12.34 -4.37 -10.14
N ALA A 307 -13.19 -3.81 -11.01
CA ALA A 307 -13.84 -2.52 -10.77
C ALA A 307 -14.75 -2.56 -9.53
N ASN A 308 -15.52 -3.62 -9.35
CA ASN A 308 -16.33 -3.81 -8.14
C ASN A 308 -15.46 -3.85 -6.89
N LEU A 309 -14.38 -4.65 -6.89
CA LEU A 309 -13.43 -4.71 -5.77
C LEU A 309 -12.79 -3.34 -5.47
N MET A 310 -12.44 -2.59 -6.51
CA MET A 310 -11.87 -1.25 -6.39
C MET A 310 -12.84 -0.28 -5.71
N VAL A 311 -14.13 -0.33 -6.04
CA VAL A 311 -15.19 0.46 -5.37
C VAL A 311 -15.36 0.06 -3.89
N LEU A 312 -15.12 -1.20 -3.54
CA LEU A 312 -15.11 -1.66 -2.15
C LEU A 312 -13.87 -1.21 -1.37
N GLY A 313 -12.93 -0.50 -2.03
CA GLY A 313 -11.67 -0.03 -1.46
C GLY A 313 -10.59 -1.10 -1.47
N TYR A 314 -10.70 -2.17 -2.27
CA TYR A 314 -9.63 -3.15 -2.41
C TYR A 314 -8.50 -2.63 -3.31
N PRO A 315 -7.22 -2.78 -2.94
CA PRO A 315 -6.11 -2.33 -3.77
C PRO A 315 -5.95 -3.19 -5.03
N ILE A 316 -5.89 -2.53 -6.19
CA ILE A 316 -5.66 -3.17 -7.50
C ILE A 316 -4.21 -2.94 -7.93
N GLU A 317 -3.56 -3.97 -8.46
CA GLU A 317 -2.21 -3.83 -8.98
C GLU A 317 -2.21 -3.04 -10.28
N LEU A 318 -1.41 -1.98 -10.34
CA LEU A 318 -1.21 -1.12 -11.49
C LEU A 318 0.02 -1.52 -12.31
N MET A 319 1.10 -1.92 -11.63
CA MET A 319 2.35 -2.35 -12.26
C MET A 319 2.84 -3.63 -11.61
N ASP A 320 3.20 -4.63 -12.42
CA ASP A 320 3.85 -5.85 -11.95
C ASP A 320 5.35 -5.57 -11.72
N GLY A 321 5.79 -5.58 -10.46
CA GLY A 321 7.20 -5.39 -10.11
C GLY A 321 8.14 -6.52 -10.54
N ASP A 322 7.63 -7.74 -10.75
CA ASP A 322 8.41 -8.90 -11.19
C ASP A 322 8.82 -8.76 -12.65
N ALA A 323 7.85 -8.42 -13.49
CA ALA A 323 8.04 -8.16 -14.90
C ALA A 323 8.52 -6.72 -15.18
N SER A 324 8.42 -5.83 -14.20
CA SER A 324 8.58 -4.38 -14.34
C SER A 324 7.74 -3.85 -15.50
N TYR A 325 6.44 -4.18 -15.51
CA TYR A 325 5.57 -3.96 -16.66
C TYR A 325 4.13 -3.58 -16.23
N ILE A 326 3.45 -2.77 -17.04
CA ILE A 326 2.10 -2.27 -16.79
C ILE A 326 1.14 -2.92 -17.80
N PRO A 327 0.17 -3.75 -17.36
CA PRO A 327 -0.81 -4.37 -18.24
C PRO A 327 -1.89 -3.36 -18.67
N LEU A 328 -1.56 -2.48 -19.63
CA LEU A 328 -2.40 -1.34 -20.02
C LEU A 328 -3.79 -1.74 -20.51
N GLN A 329 -3.93 -2.86 -21.22
CA GLN A 329 -5.23 -3.34 -21.71
C GLN A 329 -6.13 -3.76 -20.55
N TRP A 330 -5.57 -4.50 -19.59
CA TRP A 330 -6.27 -4.86 -18.36
C TRP A 330 -6.68 -3.63 -17.55
N ILE A 331 -5.75 -2.71 -17.28
CA ILE A 331 -6.03 -1.50 -16.47
C ILE A 331 -7.05 -0.60 -17.16
N GLY A 332 -6.94 -0.39 -18.47
CA GLY A 332 -7.91 0.37 -19.25
C GLY A 332 -9.31 -0.22 -19.13
N ALA A 333 -9.45 -1.53 -19.29
CA ALA A 333 -10.74 -2.20 -19.16
C ALA A 333 -11.36 -2.12 -17.75
N VAL A 334 -10.53 -2.12 -16.70
CA VAL A 334 -11.00 -1.91 -15.33
C VAL A 334 -11.52 -0.47 -15.16
N PHE A 335 -10.82 0.53 -15.71
CA PHE A 335 -11.29 1.91 -15.67
C PHE A 335 -12.54 2.14 -16.51
N ASP A 336 -12.68 1.50 -17.68
CA ASP A 336 -13.90 1.57 -18.49
C ASP A 336 -15.11 1.09 -17.66
N ARG A 337 -14.98 -0.06 -16.98
CA ARG A 337 -16.02 -0.57 -16.07
C ARG A 337 -16.26 0.34 -14.87
N LEU A 338 -15.22 0.98 -14.35
CA LEU A 338 -15.35 1.92 -13.25
C LEU A 338 -16.11 3.19 -13.67
N ILE A 339 -15.84 3.72 -14.87
CA ILE A 339 -16.53 4.88 -15.46
C ILE A 339 -18.00 4.52 -15.74
N GLU A 340 -18.27 3.34 -16.30
CA GLU A 340 -19.65 2.85 -16.50
C GLU A 340 -20.42 2.79 -15.16
N LYS A 341 -19.75 2.40 -14.08
CA LYS A 341 -20.37 2.20 -12.75
C LYS A 341 -20.55 3.48 -11.96
N LEU A 342 -19.55 4.35 -11.95
CA LEU A 342 -19.51 5.56 -11.12
C LEU A 342 -19.95 6.81 -11.90
N GLY A 343 -20.02 6.74 -13.23
CA GLY A 343 -20.17 7.88 -14.11
C GLY A 343 -18.85 8.61 -14.35
N ASP A 344 -18.93 9.73 -15.06
CA ASP A 344 -17.80 10.62 -15.27
C ASP A 344 -17.48 11.37 -13.96
N LYS A 345 -16.37 11.00 -13.32
CA LYS A 345 -15.96 11.47 -12.00
C LYS A 345 -14.56 12.06 -12.05
N ARG A 346 -14.37 13.15 -11.32
CA ARG A 346 -13.06 13.78 -11.14
C ARG A 346 -12.24 12.98 -10.14
N VAL A 347 -11.05 12.57 -10.53
CA VAL A 347 -10.15 11.76 -9.69
C VAL A 347 -8.87 12.54 -9.43
N PHE A 348 -8.47 12.61 -8.16
CA PHE A 348 -7.15 13.11 -7.75
C PHE A 348 -6.22 11.95 -7.44
N VAL A 349 -5.07 11.88 -8.10
CA VAL A 349 -4.08 10.80 -7.92
C VAL A 349 -2.98 11.26 -6.97
N LEU A 350 -2.91 10.61 -5.81
CA LEU A 350 -1.83 10.78 -4.83
C LEU A 350 -0.89 9.58 -4.93
N SER A 351 0.36 9.79 -5.28
CA SER A 351 1.36 8.74 -5.32
C SER A 351 2.44 8.93 -4.25
N VAL A 352 3.15 7.86 -3.88
CA VAL A 352 4.30 7.90 -2.97
C VAL A 352 5.51 7.26 -3.64
N LEU A 353 6.70 7.82 -3.42
CA LEU A 353 7.98 7.32 -3.90
C LEU A 353 9.01 7.38 -2.78
N GLY A 354 9.98 6.46 -2.76
CA GLY A 354 11.06 6.47 -1.78
C GLY A 354 11.72 5.11 -1.64
N ILE A 355 12.87 5.07 -0.96
CA ILE A 355 13.65 3.83 -0.74
C ILE A 355 12.80 2.74 -0.05
N GLN A 356 13.20 1.49 -0.22
CA GLN A 356 12.58 0.36 0.47
C GLN A 356 12.60 0.50 1.99
N SER A 357 11.52 0.07 2.64
CA SER A 357 11.39 0.04 4.11
C SER A 357 11.47 1.42 4.80
N THR A 358 11.13 2.51 4.10
CA THR A 358 11.14 3.90 4.62
C THR A 358 9.80 4.37 5.20
N GLY A 359 8.82 3.49 5.38
CA GLY A 359 7.52 3.86 5.95
C GLY A 359 6.50 4.48 4.98
N LYS A 360 6.65 4.30 3.66
CA LYS A 360 5.70 4.80 2.63
C LYS A 360 4.26 4.35 2.86
N SER A 361 4.04 3.04 2.88
CA SER A 361 2.71 2.45 3.06
C SER A 361 2.17 2.76 4.46
N THR A 362 3.04 2.86 5.48
CA THR A 362 2.67 3.29 6.83
C THR A 362 2.14 4.72 6.84
N LEU A 363 2.80 5.65 6.13
CA LEU A 363 2.36 7.04 6.01
C LEU A 363 0.99 7.13 5.31
N LEU A 364 0.80 6.41 4.21
CA LEU A 364 -0.48 6.37 3.50
C LEU A 364 -1.61 5.78 4.37
N ASN A 365 -1.33 4.69 5.09
CA ASN A 365 -2.28 4.09 6.03
C ASN A 365 -2.63 5.07 7.17
N ALA A 366 -1.64 5.77 7.73
CA ALA A 366 -1.86 6.76 8.79
C ALA A 366 -2.68 7.97 8.29
N MET A 367 -2.47 8.46 7.07
CA MET A 367 -3.24 9.60 6.55
C MET A 367 -4.71 9.25 6.26
N PHE A 368 -4.96 8.08 5.68
CA PHE A 368 -6.24 7.76 5.05
C PHE A 368 -6.93 6.50 5.59
N GLY A 369 -6.40 5.87 6.65
CA GLY A 369 -6.95 4.64 7.21
C GLY A 369 -6.87 3.45 6.25
N LEU A 370 -5.90 3.47 5.33
CA LEU A 370 -5.73 2.44 4.31
C LEU A 370 -5.12 1.18 4.90
N GLN A 371 -5.19 0.10 4.11
CA GLN A 371 -4.69 -1.21 4.52
C GLN A 371 -3.60 -1.73 3.58
N PHE A 372 -2.73 -0.83 3.09
CA PHE A 372 -1.55 -1.27 2.38
C PHE A 372 -0.68 -2.13 3.29
N LYS A 373 -0.04 -3.15 2.71
CA LYS A 373 0.77 -4.10 3.48
C LYS A 373 2.05 -3.42 3.99
N VAL A 374 2.26 -3.45 5.30
CA VAL A 374 3.48 -2.97 5.96
C VAL A 374 4.32 -4.15 6.43
N SER A 375 5.63 -4.14 6.14
CA SER A 375 6.57 -5.09 6.74
C SER A 375 7.98 -4.50 6.79
N ALA A 376 8.86 -5.04 7.65
CA ALA A 376 10.25 -4.59 7.76
C ALA A 376 11.10 -4.87 6.51
N GLY A 377 10.66 -5.80 5.64
CA GLY A 377 11.31 -6.13 4.36
C GLY A 377 10.53 -5.60 3.14
N ARG A 378 10.83 -6.10 1.94
CA ARG A 378 10.10 -5.72 0.72
C ARG A 378 8.65 -6.22 0.80
N CYS A 379 7.73 -5.35 1.22
CA CYS A 379 6.30 -5.63 1.31
C CYS A 379 5.60 -5.49 -0.05
N THR A 380 5.93 -4.42 -0.78
CA THR A 380 5.32 -4.04 -2.07
C THR A 380 6.26 -4.37 -3.23
N ARG A 381 5.74 -5.04 -4.26
CA ARG A 381 6.44 -5.32 -5.54
C ARG A 381 5.60 -4.74 -6.66
N GLY A 382 6.12 -3.76 -7.39
CA GLY A 382 5.36 -3.00 -8.38
C GLY A 382 4.61 -1.81 -7.78
N ALA A 383 3.45 -1.46 -8.33
CA ALA A 383 2.62 -0.34 -7.87
C ALA A 383 1.17 -0.79 -7.70
N PHE A 384 0.51 -0.33 -6.63
CA PHE A 384 -0.87 -0.67 -6.29
C PHE A 384 -1.67 0.61 -6.11
N MET A 385 -2.90 0.61 -6.62
CA MET A 385 -3.82 1.73 -6.53
C MET A 385 -5.04 1.35 -5.69
N GLN A 386 -5.49 2.26 -4.82
CA GLN A 386 -6.67 2.10 -3.99
C GLN A 386 -7.56 3.34 -4.15
N LEU A 387 -8.84 3.12 -4.44
CA LEU A 387 -9.81 4.19 -4.66
C LEU A 387 -10.50 4.56 -3.34
N ILE A 388 -10.55 5.85 -3.04
CA ILE A 388 -11.18 6.41 -1.84
C ILE A 388 -12.25 7.41 -2.29
N LYS A 389 -13.46 7.28 -1.77
CA LYS A 389 -14.54 8.23 -2.06
C LYS A 389 -14.36 9.50 -1.23
N VAL A 390 -14.62 10.67 -1.82
CA VAL A 390 -14.71 11.93 -1.06
C VAL A 390 -16.16 12.13 -0.61
N ASP A 391 -16.37 12.53 0.64
CA ASP A 391 -17.70 12.90 1.13
C ASP A 391 -18.30 14.04 0.28
N GLU A 392 -19.58 13.95 -0.04
CA GLU A 392 -20.24 14.86 -0.99
C GLU A 392 -20.11 16.34 -0.61
N LYS A 393 -20.02 16.66 0.68
CA LYS A 393 -19.84 18.03 1.16
C LYS A 393 -18.46 18.58 0.84
N LEU A 394 -17.43 17.73 0.88
CA LEU A 394 -16.05 18.10 0.57
C LEU A 394 -15.76 18.17 -0.92
N GLN A 395 -16.55 17.51 -1.78
CA GLN A 395 -16.30 17.50 -3.22
C GLN A 395 -16.33 18.90 -3.87
N GLN A 396 -17.08 19.84 -3.26
CA GLN A 396 -17.13 21.23 -3.70
C GLN A 396 -15.84 21.98 -3.35
N ASP A 397 -15.31 21.74 -2.16
CA ASP A 397 -14.08 22.39 -1.67
C ASP A 397 -12.83 21.80 -2.34
N LEU A 398 -12.80 20.48 -2.51
CA LEU A 398 -11.64 19.73 -3.01
C LEU A 398 -11.54 19.70 -4.54
N SER A 399 -12.61 20.02 -5.26
CA SER A 399 -12.68 19.95 -6.73
C SER A 399 -12.46 18.55 -7.34
N PHE A 400 -12.54 17.48 -6.55
CA PHE A 400 -12.54 16.09 -7.03
C PHE A 400 -13.51 15.20 -6.23
N ASP A 401 -13.96 14.11 -6.86
CA ASP A 401 -15.00 13.23 -6.32
C ASP A 401 -14.40 11.97 -5.67
N TYR A 402 -13.24 11.54 -6.16
CA TYR A 402 -12.48 10.40 -5.67
C TYR A 402 -10.99 10.71 -5.57
N MET A 403 -10.32 10.11 -4.61
CA MET A 403 -8.86 10.06 -4.53
C MET A 403 -8.38 8.66 -4.91
N LEU A 404 -7.40 8.58 -5.81
CA LEU A 404 -6.71 7.35 -6.16
C LEU A 404 -5.33 7.38 -5.49
N VAL A 405 -5.15 6.57 -4.45
CA VAL A 405 -3.87 6.49 -3.73
C VAL A 405 -3.01 5.38 -4.32
N VAL A 406 -1.79 5.71 -4.73
CA VAL A 406 -0.84 4.79 -5.36
C VAL A 406 0.34 4.51 -4.42
N ASP A 407 0.36 3.31 -3.85
CA ASP A 407 1.50 2.78 -3.08
C ASP A 407 2.47 2.06 -4.02
N THR A 408 3.77 2.33 -3.85
CA THR A 408 4.81 1.78 -4.73
C THR A 408 5.78 0.89 -3.97
N GLU A 409 6.41 0.00 -4.74
CA GLU A 409 7.64 -0.64 -4.35
C GLU A 409 8.69 0.40 -3.94
N GLY A 410 9.54 0.00 -2.99
CA GLY A 410 10.67 0.81 -2.59
C GLY A 410 11.83 0.74 -3.57
N LEU A 411 12.39 1.91 -3.86
CA LEU A 411 13.58 2.04 -4.70
C LEU A 411 14.79 1.37 -4.06
N ARG A 412 15.76 0.97 -4.90
CA ARG A 412 17.06 0.39 -4.50
C ARG A 412 16.93 -0.83 -3.60
N ALA A 413 16.03 -1.74 -3.94
CA ALA A 413 15.90 -3.01 -3.24
C ALA A 413 17.26 -3.76 -3.20
N ILE A 414 17.80 -3.97 -1.99
CA ILE A 414 19.12 -4.60 -1.74
C ILE A 414 19.21 -5.99 -2.42
N GLU A 415 18.08 -6.69 -2.53
CA GLU A 415 17.97 -8.02 -3.16
C GLU A 415 18.19 -7.99 -4.69
N MET A 416 18.28 -6.81 -5.31
CA MET A 416 18.38 -6.61 -6.76
C MET A 416 19.59 -5.76 -7.20
N ALA A 417 20.56 -5.48 -6.32
CA ALA A 417 21.69 -4.57 -6.56
C ALA A 417 22.54 -4.92 -7.80
N ASN A 418 22.15 -4.38 -8.96
CA ASN A 418 22.81 -4.52 -10.28
C ASN A 418 22.43 -3.30 -11.13
N LYS A 419 23.21 -2.93 -12.17
CA LYS A 419 22.86 -1.80 -13.07
C LYS A 419 21.43 -1.87 -13.66
N LEU A 420 20.88 -3.08 -13.82
CA LEU A 420 19.50 -3.30 -14.28
C LEU A 420 18.44 -2.85 -13.26
N SER A 421 18.76 -2.73 -11.97
CA SER A 421 17.82 -2.25 -10.94
C SER A 421 17.60 -0.74 -11.03
N LEU A 422 18.63 0.04 -11.33
CA LEU A 422 18.52 1.50 -11.47
C LEU A 422 17.57 1.89 -12.63
N ASN A 423 17.60 1.16 -13.73
CA ASN A 423 16.67 1.40 -14.83
C ASN A 423 15.22 1.07 -14.45
N ARG A 424 15.01 0.01 -13.66
CA ARG A 424 13.66 -0.35 -13.16
C ARG A 424 13.13 0.71 -12.19
N ASP A 425 14.00 1.18 -11.29
CA ASP A 425 13.68 2.24 -10.34
C ASP A 425 13.31 3.54 -11.07
N ASN A 426 14.06 3.91 -12.11
CA ASN A 426 13.76 5.04 -12.98
C ASN A 426 12.47 4.84 -13.79
N GLU A 427 12.21 3.65 -14.34
CA GLU A 427 10.95 3.32 -15.03
C GLU A 427 9.75 3.47 -14.07
N LEU A 428 9.84 2.92 -12.85
CA LEU A 428 8.80 3.03 -11.83
C LEU A 428 8.58 4.49 -11.40
N ALA A 429 9.65 5.22 -11.08
CA ALA A 429 9.55 6.62 -10.67
C ALA A 429 8.95 7.50 -11.76
N THR A 430 9.39 7.34 -13.02
CA THR A 430 8.86 8.07 -14.18
C THR A 430 7.35 7.81 -14.32
N PHE A 431 6.93 6.55 -14.20
CA PHE A 431 5.51 6.20 -14.30
C PHE A 431 4.67 6.79 -13.15
N VAL A 432 5.11 6.58 -11.90
CA VAL A 432 4.37 6.97 -10.68
C VAL A 432 4.26 8.48 -10.54
N ILE A 433 5.31 9.21 -10.88
CA ILE A 433 5.31 10.68 -10.91
C ILE A 433 4.42 11.17 -12.06
N GLY A 434 4.47 10.51 -13.22
CA GLY A 434 3.70 10.95 -14.39
C GLY A 434 2.19 10.79 -14.27
N ILE A 435 1.71 9.81 -13.50
CA ILE A 435 0.27 9.63 -13.25
C ILE A 435 -0.24 10.45 -12.05
N GLY A 436 0.65 10.94 -11.18
CA GLY A 436 0.28 11.63 -9.96
C GLY A 436 -0.12 13.07 -10.21
N ASN A 437 -1.26 13.51 -9.68
CA ASN A 437 -1.51 14.94 -9.48
C ASN A 437 -0.54 15.48 -8.41
N MET A 438 -0.25 14.66 -7.41
CA MET A 438 0.71 14.93 -6.34
C MET A 438 1.53 13.67 -6.03
N THR A 439 2.85 13.81 -5.92
CA THR A 439 3.75 12.73 -5.48
C THR A 439 4.43 13.07 -4.16
N LEU A 440 4.30 12.19 -3.18
CA LEU A 440 5.04 12.25 -1.92
C LEU A 440 6.41 11.60 -2.09
N ILE A 441 7.47 12.39 -1.98
CA ILE A 441 8.86 11.92 -2.00
C ILE A 441 9.30 11.65 -0.56
N ASN A 442 9.29 10.38 -0.18
CA ASN A 442 9.56 9.91 1.16
C ASN A 442 11.05 9.61 1.37
N ILE A 443 11.67 10.37 2.27
CA ILE A 443 13.07 10.27 2.68
C ILE A 443 13.10 9.82 4.15
N PHE A 444 13.93 8.84 4.49
CA PHE A 444 13.98 8.30 5.85
C PHE A 444 15.35 8.54 6.49
N GLY A 445 15.34 9.12 7.69
CA GLY A 445 16.55 9.40 8.45
C GLY A 445 17.49 10.39 7.77
N GLU A 446 18.66 10.63 8.36
CA GLU A 446 19.60 11.66 7.90
C GLU A 446 20.73 11.10 7.00
N ASN A 447 20.59 9.89 6.44
CA ASN A 447 21.64 9.27 5.60
C ASN A 447 21.81 10.03 4.26
N PRO A 448 22.97 10.69 4.01
CA PRO A 448 23.15 11.50 2.82
C PRO A 448 23.11 10.70 1.52
N SER A 449 23.57 9.44 1.54
CA SER A 449 23.61 8.59 0.35
C SER A 449 22.22 8.20 -0.12
N GLU A 450 21.39 7.68 0.80
CA GLU A 450 19.99 7.32 0.54
C GLU A 450 19.17 8.52 0.06
N MET A 451 19.37 9.68 0.69
CA MET A 451 18.76 10.94 0.25
C MET A 451 19.17 11.26 -1.19
N GLN A 452 20.46 11.25 -1.51
CA GLN A 452 20.94 11.56 -2.86
C GLN A 452 20.36 10.62 -3.92
N ASP A 453 20.30 9.32 -3.62
CA ASP A 453 19.74 8.33 -4.54
C ASP A 453 18.26 8.56 -4.86
N VAL A 454 17.42 8.84 -3.84
CA VAL A 454 15.99 9.14 -4.05
C VAL A 454 15.81 10.43 -4.84
N LEU A 455 16.56 11.48 -4.47
CA LEU A 455 16.49 12.77 -5.12
C LEU A 455 16.87 12.67 -6.60
N GLN A 456 17.96 11.97 -6.92
CA GLN A 456 18.41 11.81 -8.31
C GLN A 456 17.34 11.12 -9.17
N ILE A 457 16.76 10.03 -8.68
CA ILE A 457 15.69 9.29 -9.39
C ILE A 457 14.45 10.16 -9.57
N ALA A 458 14.03 10.87 -8.51
CA ALA A 458 12.85 11.73 -8.56
C ALA A 458 13.04 12.92 -9.53
N VAL A 459 14.17 13.62 -9.44
CA VAL A 459 14.50 14.76 -10.31
C VAL A 459 14.54 14.35 -11.77
N GLN A 460 15.17 13.21 -12.08
CA GLN A 460 15.19 12.68 -13.45
C GLN A 460 13.77 12.38 -13.97
N ALA A 461 12.91 11.81 -13.13
CA ALA A 461 11.51 11.56 -13.49
C ALA A 461 10.74 12.88 -13.74
N PHE A 462 10.90 13.90 -12.89
CA PHE A 462 10.27 15.22 -13.09
C PHE A 462 10.75 15.93 -14.37
N LEU A 463 12.04 15.85 -14.68
CA LEU A 463 12.59 16.40 -15.92
C LEU A 463 11.94 15.76 -17.15
N ARG A 464 11.74 14.44 -17.14
CA ARG A 464 11.00 13.74 -18.20
C ARG A 464 9.56 14.20 -18.30
N MET A 465 8.89 14.45 -17.17
CA MET A 465 7.52 14.99 -17.19
C MET A 465 7.45 16.34 -17.89
N LYS A 466 8.43 17.22 -17.64
CA LYS A 466 8.53 18.51 -18.33
C LYS A 466 8.71 18.34 -19.84
N GLN A 467 9.50 17.38 -20.30
CA GLN A 467 9.67 17.08 -21.74
C GLN A 467 8.37 16.65 -22.42
N VAL A 468 7.47 15.98 -21.69
CA VAL A 468 6.15 15.56 -22.19
C VAL A 468 5.02 16.52 -21.80
N ASN A 469 5.35 17.73 -21.33
CA ASN A 469 4.41 18.78 -20.91
C ASN A 469 3.44 18.36 -19.79
N ILE A 470 3.88 17.48 -18.89
CA ILE A 470 3.15 17.12 -17.66
C ILE A 470 3.81 17.86 -16.49
N SER A 471 3.01 18.48 -15.63
CA SER A 471 3.49 19.23 -14.47
C SER A 471 2.86 18.67 -13.19
N PRO A 472 3.36 17.53 -12.68
CA PRO A 472 2.87 16.96 -11.43
C PRO A 472 3.38 17.80 -10.25
N GLY A 473 2.60 17.88 -9.18
CA GLY A 473 3.06 18.46 -7.93
C GLY A 473 3.86 17.46 -7.09
N CYS A 474 4.64 17.97 -6.12
CA CYS A 474 5.34 17.11 -5.18
C CYS A 474 5.41 17.71 -3.77
N LEU A 475 5.49 16.81 -2.78
CA LEU A 475 5.81 17.14 -1.39
C LEU A 475 6.92 16.21 -0.91
N PHE A 476 7.92 16.75 -0.23
CA PHE A 476 8.96 15.96 0.42
C PHE A 476 8.56 15.66 1.85
N VAL A 477 8.61 14.38 2.21
CA VAL A 477 8.35 13.91 3.57
C VAL A 477 9.64 13.32 4.12
N HIS A 478 10.23 14.02 5.08
CA HIS A 478 11.46 13.58 5.74
C HIS A 478 11.10 12.92 7.07
N GLN A 479 11.06 11.59 7.08
CA GLN A 479 10.72 10.79 8.25
C GLN A 479 11.90 10.63 9.22
N ASN A 480 11.58 10.36 10.48
CA ASN A 480 12.51 9.94 11.52
C ASN A 480 13.55 11.03 11.88
N VAL A 481 13.08 12.27 12.04
CA VAL A 481 13.91 13.43 12.41
C VAL A 481 13.71 13.75 13.89
N GLY A 482 14.80 13.93 14.63
CA GLY A 482 14.77 14.20 16.07
C GLY A 482 14.12 15.55 16.44
N GLU A 483 13.49 15.64 17.61
CA GLU A 483 12.74 16.85 18.03
C GLU A 483 13.62 18.09 18.20
N ILE A 484 14.84 17.93 18.72
CA ILE A 484 15.81 19.02 18.89
C ILE A 484 16.25 19.58 17.53
N THR A 485 16.30 18.73 16.51
CA THR A 485 16.71 19.13 15.16
C THR A 485 15.56 19.71 14.34
N ALA A 486 14.29 19.42 14.66
CA ALA A 486 13.14 19.91 13.89
C ALA A 486 12.91 21.43 13.96
N LYS A 487 13.14 22.09 15.12
CA LYS A 487 12.91 23.55 15.26
C LYS A 487 14.07 24.42 14.78
N GLU A 488 15.31 24.02 15.05
CA GLU A 488 16.51 24.81 14.66
C GLU A 488 17.04 24.44 13.26
N LYS A 489 16.81 23.21 12.76
CA LYS A 489 17.21 22.81 11.39
C LYS A 489 16.13 23.02 10.33
N ASN A 490 14.96 23.60 10.60
CA ASN A 490 13.93 23.67 9.57
C ASN A 490 14.40 24.54 8.38
N MET A 491 14.92 25.75 8.64
CA MET A 491 15.42 26.64 7.58
C MET A 491 16.73 26.16 6.94
N GLU A 492 17.70 25.74 7.75
CA GLU A 492 19.02 25.28 7.26
C GLU A 492 18.90 23.91 6.55
N GLY A 493 18.06 23.02 7.05
CA GLY A 493 17.75 21.73 6.43
C GLY A 493 16.99 21.89 5.12
N GLN A 494 16.00 22.79 5.07
CA GLN A 494 15.28 23.16 3.84
C GLN A 494 16.25 23.71 2.79
N ARG A 495 17.13 24.63 3.19
CA ARG A 495 18.17 25.20 2.31
C ARG A 495 19.09 24.11 1.76
N ARG A 496 19.62 23.23 2.61
CA ARG A 496 20.50 22.13 2.17
C ARG A 496 19.78 21.16 1.23
N LEU A 497 18.51 20.88 1.46
CA LEU A 497 17.73 20.02 0.57
C LEU A 497 17.52 20.70 -0.80
N GLN A 498 17.22 22.00 -0.82
CA GLN A 498 17.11 22.80 -2.04
C GLN A 498 18.43 22.82 -2.83
N GLU A 499 19.56 23.10 -2.17
CA GLU A 499 20.87 23.12 -2.80
C GLU A 499 21.21 21.75 -3.44
N LYS A 500 20.89 20.64 -2.76
CA LYS A 500 21.03 19.29 -3.32
C LYS A 500 20.08 19.01 -4.48
N LEU A 501 18.83 19.50 -4.41
CA LEU A 501 17.86 19.35 -5.50
C LEU A 501 18.36 20.07 -6.76
N ASP A 502 18.89 21.27 -6.62
CA ASP A 502 19.46 22.03 -7.73
C ASP A 502 20.71 21.34 -8.31
N GLU A 503 21.59 20.81 -7.44
CA GLU A 503 22.75 20.00 -7.87
C GLU A 503 22.33 18.78 -8.69
N MET A 504 21.38 17.98 -8.18
CA MET A 504 20.88 16.80 -8.88
C MET A 504 20.15 17.19 -10.19
N THR A 505 19.51 18.36 -10.21
CA THR A 505 18.86 18.89 -11.42
C THR A 505 19.87 19.19 -12.50
N MET A 506 20.98 19.86 -12.19
CA MET A 506 22.05 20.11 -13.16
C MET A 506 22.62 18.80 -13.73
N ILE A 507 22.85 17.80 -12.87
CA ILE A 507 23.39 16.49 -13.30
C ILE A 507 22.39 15.79 -14.23
N ALA A 508 21.11 15.76 -13.87
CA ALA A 508 20.09 15.09 -14.66
C ALA A 508 19.78 15.84 -15.97
N ALA A 509 19.85 17.18 -15.96
CA ALA A 509 19.65 18.00 -17.14
C ALA A 509 20.74 17.76 -18.21
N GLN A 510 21.99 17.55 -17.80
CA GLN A 510 23.07 17.14 -18.71
C GLN A 510 22.81 15.77 -19.37
N GLN A 511 22.26 14.82 -18.62
CA GLN A 511 21.94 13.48 -19.15
C GLN A 511 20.77 13.51 -20.14
N GLU A 512 19.82 14.41 -19.92
CA GLU A 512 18.60 14.57 -20.70
C GLU A 512 18.71 15.68 -21.77
N PHE A 513 19.92 16.23 -21.97
CA PHE A 513 20.25 17.29 -22.94
C PHE A 513 19.37 18.55 -22.85
N CYS A 514 19.12 19.04 -21.64
CA CYS A 514 18.34 20.26 -21.41
C CYS A 514 19.12 21.31 -20.58
N ASP A 515 18.82 22.59 -20.83
CA ASP A 515 19.44 23.74 -20.15
C ASP A 515 18.61 24.14 -18.92
N ILE A 516 18.67 23.36 -17.85
CA ILE A 516 17.97 23.62 -16.59
C ILE A 516 18.96 23.59 -15.42
N THR A 517 18.90 24.61 -14.56
CA THR A 517 19.83 24.76 -13.44
C THR A 517 19.19 24.60 -12.07
N CYS A 518 17.89 24.87 -11.94
CA CYS A 518 17.19 24.82 -10.65
C CYS A 518 16.00 23.86 -10.70
N PHE A 519 15.73 23.19 -9.57
CA PHE A 519 14.62 22.24 -9.48
C PHE A 519 13.26 22.91 -9.63
N SER A 520 13.13 24.14 -9.14
CA SER A 520 11.93 24.98 -9.29
C SER A 520 11.63 25.36 -10.75
N ASP A 521 12.61 25.25 -11.65
CA ASP A 521 12.37 25.40 -13.09
C ASP A 521 11.70 24.15 -13.67
N VAL A 522 11.88 22.98 -13.05
CA VAL A 522 11.34 21.71 -13.51
C VAL A 522 9.86 21.59 -13.15
N ILE A 523 9.53 21.88 -11.89
CA ILE A 523 8.17 21.81 -11.35
C ILE A 523 7.91 22.99 -10.40
N ARG A 524 6.63 23.29 -10.15
CA ARG A 524 6.24 24.28 -9.14
C ARG A 524 6.58 23.77 -7.74
N PHE A 525 7.73 24.16 -7.23
CA PHE A 525 8.23 23.76 -5.92
C PHE A 525 8.49 24.97 -5.03
N ASP A 526 7.95 24.94 -3.81
CA ASP A 526 8.24 25.93 -2.76
C ASP A 526 8.85 25.23 -1.55
N VAL A 527 10.14 25.49 -1.32
CA VAL A 527 10.92 24.91 -0.23
C VAL A 527 10.31 25.16 1.16
N ASN A 528 9.59 26.27 1.33
CA ASN A 528 9.04 26.65 2.65
C ASN A 528 7.74 25.91 2.98
N THR A 529 7.00 25.46 1.96
CA THR A 529 5.67 24.87 2.15
C THR A 529 5.54 23.43 1.66
N HIS A 530 6.50 22.92 0.88
CA HIS A 530 6.47 21.57 0.30
C HIS A 530 7.42 20.57 0.97
N ILE A 531 8.12 20.96 2.04
CA ILE A 531 8.98 20.06 2.82
C ILE A 531 8.38 19.88 4.21
N HIS A 532 8.09 18.63 4.56
CA HIS A 532 7.51 18.25 5.84
C HIS A 532 8.45 17.30 6.59
N TYR A 533 8.91 17.72 7.77
CA TYR A 533 9.71 16.88 8.66
C TYR A 533 8.79 16.13 9.62
N PHE A 534 9.07 14.85 9.84
CA PHE A 534 8.24 13.96 10.65
C PHE A 534 9.05 13.43 11.83
N ALA A 535 8.41 13.44 13.01
CA ALA A 535 8.93 12.79 14.20
C ALA A 535 9.05 11.26 14.00
N HIS A 536 9.67 10.60 14.98
CA HIS A 536 9.67 9.14 15.03
C HIS A 536 8.23 8.61 15.18
N LEU A 537 7.91 7.48 14.55
CA LEU A 537 6.57 6.88 14.66
C LEU A 537 6.27 6.40 16.09
N TRP A 538 7.29 5.92 16.81
CA TRP A 538 7.15 5.31 18.13
C TRP A 538 7.88 6.16 19.19
N GLU A 539 7.32 6.24 20.40
CA GLU A 539 7.97 6.88 21.56
C GLU A 539 8.95 5.95 22.30
N GLY A 540 9.36 4.86 21.65
CA GLY A 540 10.23 3.84 22.25
C GLY A 540 10.52 2.68 21.29
N ASN A 541 10.92 1.54 21.84
CA ASN A 541 11.23 0.35 21.07
C ASN A 541 9.96 -0.49 20.77
N PRO A 542 9.63 -0.78 19.51
CA PRO A 542 8.54 -1.70 19.18
C PRO A 542 8.85 -3.12 19.70
N PRO A 543 7.85 -3.99 19.92
CA PRO A 543 6.45 -3.85 19.49
C PRO A 543 5.51 -3.15 20.48
N MET A 544 5.93 -2.90 21.72
CA MET A 544 5.04 -2.38 22.78
C MET A 544 5.02 -0.85 22.89
N ALA A 545 5.98 -0.16 22.27
CA ALA A 545 6.01 1.30 22.27
C ALA A 545 4.71 1.92 21.70
N PRO A 546 4.16 2.97 22.34
CA PRO A 546 3.02 3.69 21.80
C PRO A 546 3.42 4.55 20.60
N PRO A 547 2.49 4.84 19.66
CA PRO A 547 2.76 5.79 18.60
C PRO A 547 2.94 7.20 19.13
N ASN A 548 3.90 7.92 18.55
CA ASN A 548 4.20 9.29 18.88
C ASN A 548 3.04 10.24 18.46
N PRO A 549 2.43 10.99 19.38
CA PRO A 549 1.37 11.95 19.07
C PRO A 549 1.81 13.04 18.10
N THR A 550 3.08 13.47 18.15
CA THR A 550 3.66 14.44 17.20
C THR A 550 3.65 13.85 15.80
N TYR A 551 4.02 12.58 15.60
CA TYR A 551 3.90 11.93 14.28
C TYR A 551 2.47 12.04 13.73
N SER A 552 1.47 11.78 14.57
CA SER A 552 0.06 11.88 14.19
C SER A 552 -0.35 13.30 13.80
N GLN A 553 0.17 14.33 14.49
CA GLN A 553 -0.06 15.74 14.12
C GLN A 553 0.54 16.05 12.75
N ASN A 554 1.79 15.65 12.51
CA ASN A 554 2.47 15.87 11.23
C ASN A 554 1.73 15.17 10.07
N VAL A 555 1.19 13.97 10.30
CA VAL A 555 0.30 13.26 9.35
C VAL A 555 -0.93 14.09 9.01
N GLN A 556 -1.61 14.66 10.02
CA GLN A 556 -2.82 15.47 9.79
C GLN A 556 -2.52 16.80 9.07
N GLU A 557 -1.41 17.45 9.39
CA GLU A 557 -0.96 18.67 8.70
C GLU A 557 -0.65 18.39 7.22
N LEU A 558 0.12 17.33 6.94
CA LEU A 558 0.43 16.90 5.57
C LEU A 558 -0.85 16.55 4.81
N LYS A 559 -1.76 15.79 5.43
CA LYS A 559 -3.05 15.44 4.83
C LYS A 559 -3.87 16.67 4.49
N SER A 560 -3.94 17.64 5.41
CA SER A 560 -4.64 18.91 5.17
C SER A 560 -4.04 19.66 3.99
N LYS A 561 -2.70 19.65 3.85
CA LYS A 561 -2.00 20.29 2.73
C LYS A 561 -2.25 19.60 1.38
N ILE A 562 -2.37 18.27 1.36
CA ILE A 562 -2.70 17.50 0.14
C ILE A 562 -4.13 17.74 -0.32
N LEU A 563 -5.04 17.98 0.63
CA LEU A 563 -6.45 18.23 0.39
C LEU A 563 -6.78 19.72 0.21
N GLN A 564 -5.78 20.61 0.13
CA GLN A 564 -5.98 22.02 -0.23
C GLN A 564 -5.52 22.24 -1.66
#